data_AF-A0A5R9B0P3-F1
#
_entry.id   AF-A0A5R9B0P3-F1
#
_cell.length_a   1.000
_cell.length_b   1.000
_cell.length_c   1.000
_cell.angle_alpha   90.00
_cell.angle_beta   90.00
_cell.angle_gamma   90.00
#
_symmetry.space_group_name_H-M   'P 1'
#
loop_
_entity.id
_entity.type
_entity.pdbx_description
1 polymer ?
#
loop_
_entity_poly.entity_id
_entity_poly.type
_entity_poly.pdbx_seq_one_letter_code
_entity_poly.pdbx_strand_id
1 'polypeptide(L)'
;NVPEGTTGKIDLQTRLDGIDTVTSPEVNDKDSNGILDTVQLTEAQEEIEAVEEAKRAVDSKLTEITRDGLINPSEKGELDKLIEALDKAKTNATEKLNNVPEGTTGKIDLQTRLDGISAVTSPEVNDKDSNGVLDTVQLTDAEQAIEAAEEVKRAVDNKLTEITSDGLVNPSEKAELDKLIEALDKAQTNVSEKLNNVPEGTTGKVDLQTRLDGIGTVTSPEVNDKDSNGVLDTVQLIEAQQAIEAAEEAKRAVDSKLTEITRDGLINPSEKGELDKLIEALDKAKTNASEKLNNVPEGTAGKTDLQTRLDGISLVTSPEVNDKDSNGVKDTIQLSEADQAIGAVEEAKRAVDSKLTEITSDGLVNPREKAELDKLVETLDKAKENATEKLNNVPEGTTGKIDLQTRLDGIDTVTSPEVNDKDSNGILDTVQLTEAQEEIEAVEEAKRAVDSKLTEITRDGLINPSEKGELDKLIEALDKAKTNATEKLNNVPEGTTGK
;
A
#
# COMPACT_ATOMS: atom_id res chain seq x y z
N ASN A 1 -25.84 -156.76 -24.77
CA ASN A 1 -25.60 -157.61 -25.96
C ASN A 1 -26.62 -158.73 -26.05
N VAL A 2 -27.64 -158.52 -26.87
CA VAL A 2 -28.59 -159.54 -27.37
C VAL A 2 -28.05 -160.04 -28.74
N PRO A 3 -28.17 -161.34 -29.13
CA PRO A 3 -27.56 -161.88 -30.37
C PRO A 3 -28.06 -161.22 -31.66
N GLU A 4 -27.24 -161.19 -32.72
CA GLU A 4 -27.65 -160.79 -34.08
C GLU A 4 -28.60 -161.84 -34.69
N GLY A 5 -29.83 -161.43 -35.04
CA GLY A 5 -30.85 -162.31 -35.62
C GLY A 5 -32.21 -162.34 -34.91
N THR A 6 -32.40 -161.60 -33.80
CA THR A 6 -33.71 -161.50 -33.12
C THR A 6 -34.64 -160.51 -33.83
N THR A 7 -35.75 -161.01 -34.39
CA THR A 7 -36.80 -160.21 -35.03
C THR A 7 -37.31 -159.11 -34.09
N GLY A 8 -37.14 -157.84 -34.47
CA GLY A 8 -37.53 -156.65 -33.66
C GLY A 8 -36.39 -155.88 -32.97
N LYS A 9 -35.17 -156.45 -32.88
CA LYS A 9 -34.00 -155.74 -32.30
C LYS A 9 -33.52 -154.59 -33.19
N ILE A 10 -33.51 -154.80 -34.51
CA ILE A 10 -33.17 -153.77 -35.51
C ILE A 10 -34.17 -152.61 -35.41
N ASP A 11 -35.46 -152.90 -35.24
CA ASP A 11 -36.51 -151.89 -35.10
C ASP A 11 -36.36 -151.06 -33.81
N LEU A 12 -36.01 -151.69 -32.69
CA LEU A 12 -35.74 -151.00 -31.41
C LEU A 12 -34.44 -150.20 -31.41
N GLN A 13 -33.39 -150.67 -32.10
CA GLN A 13 -32.14 -149.90 -32.24
C GLN A 13 -32.34 -148.68 -33.13
N THR A 14 -33.08 -148.80 -34.25
CA THR A 14 -33.46 -147.65 -35.09
C THR A 14 -34.30 -146.62 -34.32
N ARG A 15 -35.18 -147.08 -33.42
CA ARG A 15 -35.95 -146.17 -32.53
C ARG A 15 -35.10 -145.50 -31.46
N LEU A 16 -34.02 -146.13 -31.00
CA LEU A 16 -33.10 -145.57 -30.00
C LEU A 16 -32.11 -144.59 -30.64
N ASP A 17 -31.58 -144.94 -31.81
CA ASP A 17 -30.67 -144.08 -32.60
C ASP A 17 -31.41 -142.87 -33.20
N GLY A 18 -32.74 -142.92 -33.27
CA GLY A 18 -33.62 -141.80 -33.62
C GLY A 18 -34.03 -140.91 -32.44
N ILE A 19 -33.53 -141.17 -31.22
CA ILE A 19 -33.71 -140.26 -30.08
C ILE A 19 -32.56 -139.25 -30.12
N ASP A 20 -32.85 -138.05 -30.61
CA ASP A 20 -31.91 -136.94 -30.57
C ASP A 20 -31.51 -136.63 -29.11
N THR A 21 -30.23 -136.34 -28.90
CA THR A 21 -29.74 -135.87 -27.61
C THR A 21 -30.38 -134.53 -27.28
N VAL A 22 -31.16 -134.47 -26.20
CA VAL A 22 -31.75 -133.22 -25.71
C VAL A 22 -30.70 -132.50 -24.87
N THR A 23 -30.20 -131.38 -25.37
CA THR A 23 -29.42 -130.43 -24.56
C THR A 23 -30.37 -129.67 -23.65
N SER A 24 -30.07 -129.62 -22.35
CA SER A 24 -30.82 -128.75 -21.43
C SER A 24 -30.62 -127.29 -21.88
N PRO A 25 -31.69 -126.49 -21.99
CA PRO A 25 -31.56 -125.08 -22.31
C PRO A 25 -30.77 -124.39 -21.20
N GLU A 26 -29.93 -123.42 -21.57
CA GLU A 26 -29.24 -122.58 -20.60
C GLU A 26 -30.24 -121.73 -19.82
N VAL A 27 -29.96 -121.49 -18.53
CA VAL A 27 -30.74 -120.55 -17.72
C VAL A 27 -30.49 -119.15 -18.26
N ASN A 28 -31.56 -118.51 -18.75
CA ASN A 28 -31.49 -117.27 -19.51
C ASN A 28 -32.31 -116.13 -18.87
N ASP A 29 -32.95 -116.37 -17.74
CA ASP A 29 -33.64 -115.41 -16.87
C ASP A 29 -33.31 -115.82 -15.42
N LYS A 30 -32.18 -115.34 -14.89
CA LYS A 30 -31.65 -115.80 -13.59
C LYS A 30 -32.38 -115.20 -12.40
N ASP A 31 -32.90 -113.99 -12.54
CA ASP A 31 -33.60 -113.27 -11.48
C ASP A 31 -35.13 -113.46 -11.54
N SER A 32 -35.63 -114.19 -12.55
CA SER A 32 -37.05 -114.51 -12.75
C SER A 32 -37.92 -113.27 -12.94
N ASN A 33 -37.37 -112.22 -13.54
CA ASN A 33 -38.08 -110.97 -13.78
C ASN A 33 -38.89 -110.98 -15.10
N GLY A 34 -38.76 -112.04 -15.91
CA GLY A 34 -39.45 -112.19 -17.20
C GLY A 34 -38.77 -111.51 -18.38
N ILE A 35 -37.53 -111.04 -18.23
CA ILE A 35 -36.67 -110.44 -19.24
C ILE A 35 -35.43 -111.34 -19.41
N LEU A 36 -34.94 -111.48 -20.64
CA LEU A 36 -33.74 -112.25 -20.93
C LEU A 36 -32.50 -111.53 -20.35
N ASP A 37 -31.64 -112.24 -19.59
CA ASP A 37 -30.42 -111.68 -18.99
C ASP A 37 -29.56 -110.91 -20.03
N THR A 38 -29.53 -111.38 -21.28
CA THR A 38 -28.78 -110.73 -22.38
C THR A 38 -29.43 -109.45 -22.89
N VAL A 39 -30.76 -109.31 -22.77
CA VAL A 39 -31.47 -108.06 -23.07
C VAL A 39 -31.15 -107.02 -21.99
N GLN A 40 -31.21 -107.41 -20.71
CA GLN A 40 -30.81 -106.53 -19.60
C GLN A 40 -29.34 -106.08 -19.74
N LEU A 41 -28.45 -107.00 -20.14
CA LEU A 41 -27.05 -106.67 -20.42
C LEU A 41 -26.91 -105.67 -21.59
N THR A 42 -27.71 -105.83 -22.65
CA THR A 42 -27.69 -104.94 -23.82
C THR A 42 -28.21 -103.54 -23.45
N GLU A 43 -29.30 -103.45 -22.68
CA GLU A 43 -29.80 -102.17 -22.14
C GLU A 43 -28.77 -101.47 -21.25
N ALA A 44 -28.08 -102.22 -20.38
CA ALA A 44 -27.00 -101.67 -19.55
C ALA A 44 -25.81 -101.21 -20.41
N GLN A 45 -25.47 -101.93 -21.48
CA GLN A 45 -24.42 -101.54 -22.40
C GLN A 45 -24.75 -100.24 -23.14
N GLU A 46 -25.98 -100.09 -23.65
CA GLU A 46 -26.43 -98.87 -24.34
C GLU A 46 -26.35 -97.64 -23.43
N GLU A 47 -26.80 -97.75 -22.18
CA GLU A 47 -26.68 -96.65 -21.21
C GLU A 47 -25.21 -96.33 -20.90
N ILE A 48 -24.34 -97.34 -20.75
CA ILE A 48 -22.90 -97.12 -20.52
C ILE A 48 -22.24 -96.44 -21.72
N GLU A 49 -22.61 -96.80 -22.95
CA GLU A 49 -22.16 -96.10 -24.17
C GLU A 49 -22.63 -94.64 -24.18
N ALA A 50 -23.84 -94.35 -23.70
CA ALA A 50 -24.31 -92.97 -23.52
C ALA A 50 -23.54 -92.20 -22.43
N VAL A 51 -23.12 -92.85 -21.33
CA VAL A 51 -22.23 -92.23 -20.34
C VAL A 51 -20.87 -91.91 -20.95
N GLU A 52 -20.30 -92.82 -21.75
CA GLU A 52 -19.02 -92.60 -22.42
C GLU A 52 -19.10 -91.45 -23.44
N GLU A 53 -20.20 -91.34 -24.18
CA GLU A 53 -20.45 -90.21 -25.08
C GLU A 53 -20.59 -88.89 -24.33
N ALA A 54 -21.39 -88.87 -23.25
CA ALA A 54 -21.53 -87.70 -22.39
C ALA A 54 -20.17 -87.28 -21.79
N LYS A 55 -19.33 -88.24 -21.40
CA LYS A 55 -17.98 -87.96 -20.88
C LYS A 55 -17.08 -87.33 -21.95
N ARG A 56 -17.13 -87.81 -23.20
CA ARG A 56 -16.39 -87.19 -24.32
C ARG A 56 -16.86 -85.76 -24.59
N ALA A 57 -18.16 -85.49 -24.49
CA ALA A 57 -18.70 -84.14 -24.66
C ALA A 57 -18.20 -83.20 -23.55
N VAL A 58 -18.21 -83.64 -22.29
CA VAL A 58 -17.65 -82.90 -21.15
C VAL A 58 -16.16 -82.63 -21.36
N ASP A 59 -15.37 -83.63 -21.72
CA ASP A 59 -13.91 -83.48 -21.91
C ASP A 59 -13.58 -82.55 -23.08
N SER A 60 -14.35 -82.64 -24.18
CA SER A 60 -14.19 -81.74 -25.32
C SER A 60 -14.50 -80.30 -24.94
N LYS A 61 -15.60 -80.05 -24.22
CA LYS A 61 -15.98 -78.69 -23.80
C LYS A 61 -15.00 -78.14 -22.77
N LEU A 62 -14.56 -78.95 -21.81
CA LEU A 62 -13.54 -78.54 -20.84
C LEU A 62 -12.23 -78.13 -21.55
N THR A 63 -11.80 -78.90 -22.54
CA THR A 63 -10.60 -78.57 -23.34
C THR A 63 -10.80 -77.29 -24.16
N GLU A 64 -11.99 -77.09 -24.73
CA GLU A 64 -12.34 -75.89 -25.50
C GLU A 64 -12.26 -74.63 -24.63
N ILE A 65 -12.92 -74.63 -23.48
CA ILE A 65 -13.03 -73.44 -22.61
C ILE A 65 -11.72 -73.15 -21.87
N THR A 66 -10.89 -74.16 -21.58
CA THR A 66 -9.61 -73.92 -20.88
C THR A 66 -8.47 -73.53 -21.81
N ARG A 67 -8.70 -73.50 -23.12
CA ARG A 67 -7.65 -73.37 -24.15
C ARG A 67 -6.93 -72.04 -24.13
N ASP A 68 -7.63 -70.94 -23.86
CA ASP A 68 -7.06 -69.58 -23.80
C ASP A 68 -6.78 -69.14 -22.36
N GLY A 69 -7.12 -69.97 -21.37
CA GLY A 69 -6.97 -69.67 -19.95
C GLY A 69 -8.02 -68.71 -19.40
N LEU A 70 -9.04 -68.35 -20.18
CA LEU A 70 -10.16 -67.51 -19.78
C LEU A 70 -11.42 -68.37 -19.67
N ILE A 71 -12.16 -68.19 -18.60
CA ILE A 71 -13.41 -68.88 -18.33
C ILE A 71 -14.44 -67.82 -17.99
N ASN A 72 -15.39 -67.63 -18.90
CA ASN A 72 -16.52 -66.74 -18.68
C ASN A 72 -17.75 -67.46 -18.09
N PRO A 73 -18.74 -66.74 -17.56
CA PRO A 73 -19.94 -67.35 -16.96
C PRO A 73 -20.73 -68.24 -17.93
N SER A 74 -20.74 -67.91 -19.23
CA SER A 74 -21.46 -68.69 -20.25
C SER A 74 -20.79 -70.03 -20.48
N GLU A 75 -19.47 -70.04 -20.65
CA GLU A 75 -18.65 -71.23 -20.83
C GLU A 75 -18.75 -72.19 -19.66
N LYS A 76 -18.64 -71.66 -18.43
CA LYS A 76 -18.85 -72.45 -17.21
C LYS A 76 -20.27 -73.02 -17.18
N GLY A 77 -21.28 -72.21 -17.46
CA GLY A 77 -22.68 -72.65 -17.45
C GLY A 77 -22.99 -73.71 -18.52
N GLU A 78 -22.34 -73.67 -19.68
CA GLU A 78 -22.43 -74.72 -20.70
C GLU A 78 -21.77 -76.02 -20.22
N LEU A 79 -20.59 -75.95 -19.60
CA LEU A 79 -19.92 -77.13 -19.05
C LEU A 79 -20.69 -77.75 -17.88
N ASP A 80 -21.22 -76.94 -16.97
CA ASP A 80 -22.03 -77.39 -15.82
C ASP A 80 -23.24 -78.21 -16.30
N LYS A 81 -23.91 -77.79 -17.38
CA LYS A 81 -25.01 -78.57 -17.98
C LYS A 81 -24.56 -79.92 -18.55
N LEU A 82 -23.38 -79.98 -19.17
CA LEU A 82 -22.83 -81.23 -19.68
C LEU A 82 -22.43 -82.18 -18.55
N ILE A 83 -21.89 -81.64 -17.45
CA ILE A 83 -21.58 -82.42 -16.24
C ILE A 83 -22.86 -82.96 -15.61
N GLU A 84 -23.91 -82.15 -15.49
CA GLU A 84 -25.23 -82.61 -15.01
C GLU A 84 -25.80 -83.74 -15.88
N ALA A 85 -25.67 -83.61 -17.21
CA ALA A 85 -26.10 -84.65 -18.15
C ALA A 85 -25.29 -85.95 -17.98
N LEU A 86 -23.97 -85.84 -17.78
CA LEU A 86 -23.09 -86.98 -17.50
C LEU A 86 -23.47 -87.68 -16.19
N ASP A 87 -23.70 -86.93 -15.11
CA ASP A 87 -24.09 -87.50 -13.81
C ASP A 87 -25.44 -88.21 -13.88
N LYS A 88 -26.39 -87.65 -14.64
CA LYS A 88 -27.68 -88.30 -14.92
C LYS A 88 -27.51 -89.58 -15.72
N ALA A 89 -26.71 -89.56 -16.79
CA ALA A 89 -26.41 -90.75 -17.59
C ALA A 89 -25.74 -91.83 -16.73
N LYS A 90 -24.78 -91.44 -15.88
CA LYS A 90 -24.10 -92.36 -14.95
C LYS A 90 -25.06 -93.00 -13.95
N THR A 91 -26.03 -92.24 -13.45
CA THR A 91 -27.09 -92.74 -12.56
C THR A 91 -27.96 -93.78 -13.29
N ASN A 92 -28.43 -93.47 -14.49
CA ASN A 92 -29.24 -94.39 -15.31
C ASN A 92 -28.48 -95.68 -15.64
N ALA A 93 -27.23 -95.56 -16.09
CA ALA A 93 -26.38 -96.71 -16.40
C ALA A 93 -26.13 -97.59 -15.17
N THR A 94 -25.93 -96.97 -14.00
CA THR A 94 -25.79 -97.70 -12.73
C THR A 94 -27.06 -98.48 -12.39
N GLU A 95 -28.23 -97.86 -12.53
CA GLU A 95 -29.52 -98.51 -12.30
C GLU A 95 -29.73 -99.70 -13.24
N LYS A 96 -29.49 -99.52 -14.55
CA LYS A 96 -29.61 -100.60 -15.54
C LYS A 96 -28.61 -101.72 -15.29
N LEU A 97 -27.35 -101.40 -14.98
CA LEU A 97 -26.32 -102.40 -14.72
C LEU A 97 -26.59 -103.20 -13.43
N ASN A 98 -27.16 -102.56 -12.40
CA ASN A 98 -27.57 -103.23 -11.17
C ASN A 98 -28.70 -104.23 -11.39
N ASN A 99 -29.58 -103.98 -12.37
CA ASN A 99 -30.64 -104.92 -12.75
C ASN A 99 -30.09 -106.14 -13.50
N VAL A 100 -28.87 -106.11 -14.05
CA VAL A 100 -28.28 -107.29 -14.71
C VAL A 100 -27.91 -108.35 -13.65
N PRO A 101 -28.34 -109.61 -13.77
CA PRO A 101 -28.04 -110.64 -12.77
C PRO A 101 -26.53 -110.91 -12.58
N GLU A 102 -26.16 -111.30 -11.36
CA GLU A 102 -24.77 -111.66 -11.05
C GLU A 102 -24.31 -112.90 -11.84
N GLY A 103 -23.06 -112.87 -12.29
CA GLY A 103 -22.48 -113.94 -13.12
C GLY A 103 -22.98 -113.98 -14.57
N THR A 104 -23.65 -112.93 -15.06
CA THR A 104 -23.89 -112.71 -16.49
C THR A 104 -22.58 -112.30 -17.17
N THR A 105 -22.16 -113.07 -18.17
CA THR A 105 -20.94 -112.81 -18.96
C THR A 105 -20.98 -111.40 -19.56
N GLY A 106 -19.96 -110.58 -19.30
CA GLY A 106 -19.88 -109.18 -19.76
C GLY A 106 -20.30 -108.13 -18.73
N LYS A 107 -21.04 -108.49 -17.66
CA LYS A 107 -21.44 -107.54 -16.60
C LYS A 107 -20.23 -106.88 -15.91
N ILE A 108 -19.20 -107.69 -15.59
CA ILE A 108 -17.98 -107.20 -14.92
C ILE A 108 -17.22 -106.20 -15.80
N ASP A 109 -17.18 -106.43 -17.10
CA ASP A 109 -16.50 -105.53 -18.05
C ASP A 109 -17.25 -104.20 -18.15
N LEU A 110 -18.58 -104.24 -18.20
CA LEU A 110 -19.43 -103.05 -18.16
C LEU A 110 -19.30 -102.27 -16.85
N GLN A 111 -19.24 -102.96 -15.70
CA GLN A 111 -18.98 -102.35 -14.40
C GLN A 111 -17.63 -101.63 -14.38
N THR A 112 -16.58 -102.29 -14.89
CA THR A 112 -15.24 -101.71 -14.97
C THR A 112 -15.21 -100.45 -15.84
N ARG A 113 -15.92 -100.45 -16.98
CA ARG A 113 -16.05 -99.27 -17.86
C ARG A 113 -16.75 -98.13 -17.15
N LEU A 114 -17.90 -98.39 -16.52
CA LEU A 114 -18.70 -97.39 -15.82
C LEU A 114 -17.92 -96.77 -14.63
N ASP A 115 -17.23 -97.61 -13.86
CA ASP A 115 -16.39 -97.17 -12.73
C ASP A 115 -15.17 -96.38 -13.19
N GLY A 116 -14.66 -96.66 -14.40
CA GLY A 116 -13.57 -95.93 -15.02
C GLY A 116 -13.91 -94.48 -15.43
N ILE A 117 -15.20 -94.10 -15.44
CA ILE A 117 -15.62 -92.74 -15.78
C ILE A 117 -15.51 -91.85 -14.54
N SER A 118 -14.46 -91.04 -14.50
CA SER A 118 -14.19 -90.09 -13.41
C SER A 118 -15.19 -88.94 -13.39
N ALA A 119 -15.48 -88.41 -12.18
CA ALA A 119 -16.19 -87.15 -12.02
C ALA A 119 -15.37 -85.97 -12.58
N VAL A 120 -16.07 -84.93 -13.03
CA VAL A 120 -15.45 -83.71 -13.57
C VAL A 120 -15.93 -82.51 -12.75
N THR A 121 -15.02 -81.60 -12.43
CA THR A 121 -15.33 -80.35 -11.75
C THR A 121 -15.14 -79.18 -12.69
N SER A 122 -16.10 -78.26 -12.74
CA SER A 122 -15.99 -77.05 -13.55
C SER A 122 -14.95 -76.08 -12.99
N PRO A 123 -14.15 -75.44 -13.85
CA PRO A 123 -13.22 -74.39 -13.42
C PRO A 123 -13.95 -73.17 -12.87
N GLU A 124 -13.24 -72.33 -12.11
CA GLU A 124 -13.74 -71.03 -11.65
C GLU A 124 -13.79 -70.02 -12.80
N VAL A 125 -14.75 -69.08 -12.73
CA VAL A 125 -14.84 -67.96 -13.68
C VAL A 125 -13.73 -66.96 -13.35
N ASN A 126 -12.91 -66.63 -14.34
CA ASN A 126 -11.80 -65.68 -14.20
C ASN A 126 -11.85 -64.53 -15.22
N ASP A 127 -12.88 -64.50 -16.08
CA ASP A 127 -13.27 -63.40 -16.97
C ASP A 127 -14.79 -63.16 -16.79
N LYS A 128 -15.16 -62.48 -15.70
CA LYS A 128 -16.59 -62.37 -15.30
C LYS A 128 -17.41 -61.51 -16.25
N ASP A 129 -16.81 -60.47 -16.82
CA ASP A 129 -17.45 -59.54 -17.74
C ASP A 129 -17.27 -59.93 -19.22
N SER A 130 -16.57 -61.04 -19.49
CA SER A 130 -16.35 -61.59 -20.84
C SER A 130 -15.63 -60.59 -21.75
N ASN A 131 -14.71 -59.82 -21.18
CA ASN A 131 -13.99 -58.76 -21.89
C ASN A 131 -12.67 -59.27 -22.52
N GLY A 132 -12.31 -60.55 -22.29
CA GLY A 132 -11.11 -61.17 -22.83
C GLY A 132 -9.83 -60.88 -22.04
N VAL A 133 -9.94 -60.37 -20.81
CA VAL A 133 -8.83 -60.08 -19.89
C VAL A 133 -9.12 -60.73 -18.55
N LEU A 134 -8.09 -61.30 -17.91
CA LEU A 134 -8.24 -61.89 -16.58
C LEU A 134 -8.65 -60.83 -15.56
N ASP A 135 -9.68 -61.13 -14.75
CA ASP A 135 -10.12 -60.28 -13.63
C ASP A 135 -8.95 -59.88 -12.72
N THR A 136 -7.99 -60.79 -12.53
CA THR A 136 -6.79 -60.58 -11.69
C THR A 136 -5.80 -59.59 -12.31
N VAL A 137 -5.71 -59.52 -13.64
CA VAL A 137 -4.89 -58.54 -14.34
C VAL A 137 -5.52 -57.15 -14.23
N GLN A 138 -6.84 -57.04 -14.45
CA GLN A 138 -7.58 -55.81 -14.21
C GLN A 138 -7.42 -55.30 -12.77
N LEU A 139 -7.48 -56.21 -11.79
CA LEU A 139 -7.26 -55.87 -10.38
C LEU A 139 -5.83 -55.34 -10.14
N THR A 140 -4.82 -56.00 -10.71
CA THR A 140 -3.42 -55.59 -10.59
C THR A 140 -3.17 -54.21 -11.22
N ASP A 141 -3.76 -53.94 -12.38
CA ASP A 141 -3.72 -52.62 -13.03
C ASP A 141 -4.32 -51.52 -12.15
N ALA A 142 -5.45 -51.81 -11.50
CA ALA A 142 -6.10 -50.88 -10.57
C ALA A 142 -5.26 -50.66 -9.29
N GLU A 143 -4.62 -51.72 -8.77
CA GLU A 143 -3.73 -51.63 -7.61
C GLU A 143 -2.50 -50.76 -7.90
N GLN A 144 -1.85 -50.94 -9.05
CA GLN A 144 -0.72 -50.09 -9.47
C GLN A 144 -1.14 -48.62 -9.64
N ALA A 145 -2.33 -48.38 -10.19
CA ALA A 145 -2.85 -47.02 -10.30
C ALA A 145 -3.07 -46.38 -8.91
N ILE A 146 -3.53 -47.16 -7.92
CA ILE A 146 -3.73 -46.68 -6.55
C ILE A 146 -2.39 -46.35 -5.89
N GLU A 147 -1.39 -47.23 -6.02
CA GLU A 147 -0.04 -46.97 -5.48
C GLU A 147 0.55 -45.66 -6.04
N ALA A 148 0.37 -45.42 -7.34
CA ALA A 148 0.79 -44.16 -7.97
C ALA A 148 0.03 -42.95 -7.42
N ALA A 149 -1.29 -43.06 -7.21
CA ALA A 149 -2.09 -41.99 -6.62
C ALA A 149 -1.70 -41.71 -5.15
N GLU A 150 -1.42 -42.74 -4.37
CA GLU A 150 -0.91 -42.63 -2.98
C GLU A 150 0.47 -41.95 -2.94
N GLU A 151 1.36 -42.23 -3.90
CA GLU A 151 2.66 -41.56 -4.01
C GLU A 151 2.49 -40.06 -4.33
N VAL A 152 1.62 -39.71 -5.28
CA VAL A 152 1.30 -38.31 -5.59
C VAL A 152 0.68 -37.61 -4.38
N LYS A 153 -0.21 -38.29 -3.64
CA LYS A 153 -0.79 -37.74 -2.39
C LYS A 153 0.29 -37.41 -1.36
N ARG A 154 1.28 -38.30 -1.18
CA ARG A 154 2.43 -38.03 -0.30
C ARG A 154 3.23 -36.81 -0.76
N ALA A 155 3.42 -36.62 -2.07
CA ALA A 155 4.10 -35.45 -2.60
C ALA A 155 3.33 -34.16 -2.32
N VAL A 156 2.00 -34.17 -2.51
CA VAL A 156 1.11 -33.05 -2.15
C VAL A 156 1.22 -32.71 -0.66
N ASP A 157 1.13 -33.71 0.22
CA ASP A 157 1.18 -33.50 1.67
C ASP A 157 2.54 -32.95 2.14
N ASN A 158 3.62 -33.45 1.56
CA ASN A 158 4.96 -32.94 1.83
C ASN A 158 5.10 -31.49 1.38
N LYS A 159 4.64 -31.14 0.18
CA LYS A 159 4.73 -29.75 -0.32
C LYS A 159 3.84 -28.81 0.49
N LEU A 160 2.62 -29.24 0.86
CA LEU A 160 1.75 -28.46 1.72
C LEU A 160 2.40 -28.19 3.08
N THR A 161 3.04 -29.20 3.68
CA THR A 161 3.77 -29.05 4.94
C THR A 161 4.97 -28.10 4.79
N GLU A 162 5.73 -28.21 3.70
CA GLU A 162 6.86 -27.33 3.39
C GLU A 162 6.42 -25.87 3.33
N ILE A 163 5.43 -25.55 2.50
CA ILE A 163 5.00 -24.16 2.24
C ILE A 163 4.19 -23.55 3.39
N THR A 164 3.77 -24.33 4.38
CA THR A 164 3.04 -23.80 5.56
C THR A 164 3.91 -23.78 6.81
N SER A 165 5.15 -24.26 6.73
CA SER A 165 6.02 -24.49 7.90
C SER A 165 6.46 -23.21 8.60
N ASP A 166 6.67 -22.12 7.87
CA ASP A 166 7.05 -20.80 8.38
C ASP A 166 5.86 -19.84 8.53
N GLY A 167 4.65 -20.30 8.15
CA GLY A 167 3.44 -19.50 8.15
C GLY A 167 3.36 -18.48 7.01
N LEU A 168 4.28 -18.53 6.04
CA LEU A 168 4.33 -17.68 4.86
C LEU A 168 4.06 -18.51 3.62
N VAL A 169 3.15 -18.03 2.76
CA VAL A 169 2.81 -18.65 1.50
C VAL A 169 2.92 -17.59 0.43
N ASN A 170 3.89 -17.78 -0.46
CA ASN A 170 4.08 -16.91 -1.61
C ASN A 170 3.39 -17.44 -2.89
N PRO A 171 3.24 -16.61 -3.94
CA PRO A 171 2.57 -17.04 -5.17
C PRO A 171 3.22 -18.23 -5.87
N SER A 172 4.55 -18.37 -5.80
CA SER A 172 5.29 -19.46 -6.45
C SER A 172 5.03 -20.79 -5.76
N GLU A 173 5.11 -20.81 -4.43
CA GLU A 173 4.82 -21.95 -3.59
C GLU A 173 3.41 -22.47 -3.79
N LYS A 174 2.42 -21.57 -3.77
CA LYS A 174 1.03 -21.92 -4.07
C LYS A 174 0.89 -22.53 -5.47
N ALA A 175 1.52 -21.93 -6.49
CA ALA A 175 1.44 -22.42 -7.86
C ALA A 175 2.08 -23.81 -8.04
N GLU A 176 3.14 -24.11 -7.29
CA GLU A 176 3.74 -25.45 -7.26
C GLU A 176 2.82 -26.48 -6.60
N LEU A 177 2.19 -26.13 -5.47
CA LEU A 177 1.21 -27.01 -4.81
C LEU A 177 -0.02 -27.24 -5.69
N ASP A 178 -0.56 -26.20 -6.32
CA ASP A 178 -1.72 -26.30 -7.22
C ASP A 178 -1.47 -27.33 -8.35
N LYS A 179 -0.25 -27.38 -8.90
CA LYS A 179 0.12 -28.38 -9.91
C LYS A 179 0.15 -29.81 -9.36
N LEU A 180 0.60 -30.00 -8.13
CA LEU A 180 0.61 -31.32 -7.49
C LEU A 180 -0.82 -31.78 -7.17
N ILE A 181 -1.70 -30.86 -6.76
CA ILE A 181 -3.13 -31.14 -6.56
C ILE A 181 -3.78 -31.54 -7.90
N GLU A 182 -3.50 -30.83 -8.99
CA GLU A 182 -4.00 -31.22 -10.32
C GLU A 182 -3.50 -32.61 -10.75
N ALA A 183 -2.24 -32.95 -10.42
CA ALA A 183 -1.70 -34.28 -10.68
C ALA A 183 -2.39 -35.36 -9.84
N LEU A 184 -2.74 -35.06 -8.59
CA LEU A 184 -3.49 -35.96 -7.71
C LEU A 184 -4.90 -36.23 -8.26
N ASP A 185 -5.62 -35.20 -8.68
CA ASP A 185 -6.96 -35.32 -9.27
C ASP A 185 -6.94 -36.24 -10.51
N LYS A 186 -5.92 -36.07 -11.36
CA LYS A 186 -5.70 -36.93 -12.54
C LYS A 186 -5.40 -38.38 -12.15
N ALA A 187 -4.58 -38.59 -11.11
CA ALA A 187 -4.26 -39.92 -10.61
C ALA A 187 -5.51 -40.62 -10.04
N GLN A 188 -6.32 -39.92 -9.23
CA GLN A 188 -7.59 -40.46 -8.70
C GLN A 188 -8.60 -40.78 -9.81
N THR A 189 -8.64 -39.96 -10.86
CA THR A 189 -9.47 -40.23 -12.06
C THR A 189 -9.01 -41.51 -12.76
N ASN A 190 -7.71 -41.67 -13.00
CA ASN A 190 -7.15 -42.88 -13.60
C ASN A 190 -7.40 -44.13 -12.73
N VAL A 191 -7.29 -44.03 -11.40
CA VAL A 191 -7.70 -45.11 -10.48
C VAL A 191 -9.16 -45.46 -10.69
N SER A 192 -10.04 -44.46 -10.68
CA SER A 192 -11.48 -44.67 -10.84
C SER A 192 -11.80 -45.39 -12.15
N GLU A 193 -11.16 -44.99 -13.26
CA GLU A 193 -11.30 -45.66 -14.56
C GLU A 193 -10.84 -47.12 -14.52
N LYS A 194 -9.65 -47.39 -13.96
CA LYS A 194 -9.11 -48.75 -13.85
C LYS A 194 -9.94 -49.64 -12.93
N LEU A 195 -10.37 -49.13 -11.79
CA LEU A 195 -11.16 -49.86 -10.81
C LEU A 195 -12.58 -50.15 -11.32
N ASN A 196 -13.16 -49.25 -12.10
CA ASN A 196 -14.45 -49.47 -12.77
C ASN A 196 -14.40 -50.61 -13.79
N ASN A 197 -13.24 -50.85 -14.41
CA ASN A 197 -13.04 -51.99 -15.29
C ASN A 197 -12.88 -53.32 -14.52
N VAL A 198 -12.65 -53.32 -13.21
CA VAL A 198 -12.59 -54.56 -12.42
C VAL A 198 -14.02 -55.07 -12.21
N PRO A 199 -14.35 -56.35 -12.52
CA PRO A 199 -15.72 -56.84 -12.40
C PRO A 199 -16.19 -56.90 -10.95
N GLU A 200 -17.49 -56.74 -10.75
CA GLU A 200 -18.09 -56.88 -9.42
C GLU A 200 -17.89 -58.29 -8.85
N GLY A 201 -17.67 -58.38 -7.54
CA GLY A 201 -17.40 -59.65 -6.85
C GLY A 201 -15.97 -60.18 -7.03
N THR A 202 -15.08 -59.49 -7.75
CA THR A 202 -13.65 -59.80 -7.75
C THR A 202 -13.04 -59.47 -6.39
N THR A 203 -12.43 -60.47 -5.75
CA THR A 203 -11.77 -60.32 -4.44
C THR A 203 -10.71 -59.23 -4.50
N GLY A 204 -10.72 -58.31 -3.53
CA GLY A 204 -9.80 -57.17 -3.46
C GLY A 204 -10.35 -55.86 -4.07
N LYS A 205 -11.36 -55.90 -4.96
CA LYS A 205 -11.94 -54.68 -5.55
C LYS A 205 -12.46 -53.70 -4.49
N VAL A 206 -13.17 -54.21 -3.48
CA VAL A 206 -13.74 -53.40 -2.39
C VAL A 206 -12.64 -52.75 -1.53
N ASP A 207 -11.53 -53.46 -1.31
CA ASP A 207 -10.39 -52.94 -0.56
C ASP A 207 -9.70 -51.81 -1.33
N LEU A 208 -9.54 -51.97 -2.65
CA LEU A 208 -9.03 -50.91 -3.53
C LEU A 208 -9.96 -49.68 -3.58
N GLN A 209 -11.28 -49.88 -3.62
CA GLN A 209 -12.24 -48.76 -3.52
C GLN A 209 -12.06 -48.00 -2.19
N THR A 210 -11.91 -48.74 -1.09
CA THR A 210 -11.70 -48.14 0.24
C THR A 210 -10.40 -47.34 0.29
N ARG A 211 -9.33 -47.81 -0.37
CA ARG A 211 -8.06 -47.07 -0.49
C ARG A 211 -8.24 -45.79 -1.31
N LEU A 212 -8.91 -45.85 -2.47
CA LEU A 212 -9.19 -44.68 -3.30
C LEU A 212 -9.96 -43.61 -2.49
N ASP A 213 -11.02 -44.02 -1.80
CA ASP A 213 -11.83 -43.12 -0.97
C ASP A 213 -10.99 -42.51 0.17
N GLY A 214 -9.99 -43.23 0.66
CA GLY A 214 -9.05 -42.79 1.70
C GLY A 214 -7.99 -41.77 1.23
N ILE A 215 -7.74 -41.61 -0.06
CA ILE A 215 -6.77 -40.63 -0.58
C ILE A 215 -7.24 -39.19 -0.29
N GLY A 216 -8.55 -38.93 -0.28
CA GLY A 216 -9.11 -37.60 0.02
C GLY A 216 -8.72 -36.51 -1.01
N THR A 217 -9.02 -35.26 -0.67
CA THR A 217 -8.69 -34.07 -1.49
C THR A 217 -7.86 -33.08 -0.67
N VAL A 218 -7.17 -32.17 -1.36
CA VAL A 218 -6.33 -31.13 -0.73
C VAL A 218 -6.66 -29.78 -1.34
N THR A 219 -6.73 -28.74 -0.51
CA THR A 219 -6.92 -27.36 -0.95
C THR A 219 -5.68 -26.53 -0.64
N SER A 220 -5.27 -25.70 -1.60
CA SER A 220 -4.14 -24.80 -1.42
C SER A 220 -4.45 -23.67 -0.42
N PRO A 221 -3.47 -23.26 0.40
CA PRO A 221 -3.60 -22.11 1.28
C PRO A 221 -3.68 -20.80 0.47
N GLU A 222 -4.18 -19.74 1.12
CA GLU A 222 -4.16 -18.39 0.57
C GLU A 222 -2.75 -17.79 0.62
N VAL A 223 -2.43 -16.92 -0.34
CA VAL A 223 -1.15 -16.19 -0.40
C VAL A 223 -1.16 -15.05 0.61
N ASN A 224 -0.22 -15.10 1.55
CA ASN A 224 -0.07 -14.12 2.64
C ASN A 224 1.30 -13.40 2.66
N ASP A 225 2.19 -13.74 1.72
CA ASP A 225 3.44 -13.03 1.39
C ASP A 225 3.48 -12.82 -0.14
N LYS A 226 2.76 -11.81 -0.62
CA LYS A 226 2.54 -11.62 -2.07
C LYS A 226 3.78 -11.17 -2.82
N ASP A 227 4.64 -10.40 -2.17
CA ASP A 227 5.87 -9.86 -2.75
C ASP A 227 7.11 -10.71 -2.43
N SER A 228 6.93 -11.86 -1.78
CA SER A 228 7.99 -12.81 -1.44
C SER A 228 9.12 -12.17 -0.63
N ASN A 229 8.76 -11.23 0.26
CA ASN A 229 9.73 -10.47 1.04
C ASN A 229 10.00 -11.09 2.43
N GLY A 230 9.32 -12.18 2.77
CA GLY A 230 9.49 -12.88 4.05
C GLY A 230 8.74 -12.22 5.21
N VAL A 231 7.82 -11.29 4.94
CA VAL A 231 6.99 -10.61 5.93
C VAL A 231 5.52 -10.71 5.54
N LEU A 232 4.69 -11.21 6.45
CA LEU A 232 3.24 -11.25 6.27
C LEU A 232 2.69 -9.91 5.76
N ASP A 233 1.90 -9.94 4.69
CA ASP A 233 1.22 -8.76 4.13
C ASP A 233 0.43 -8.00 5.21
N THR A 234 -0.16 -8.73 6.17
CA THR A 234 -0.92 -8.17 7.30
C THR A 234 -0.05 -7.40 8.28
N VAL A 235 1.19 -7.83 8.50
CA VAL A 235 2.15 -7.10 9.34
C VAL A 235 2.58 -5.82 8.65
N GLN A 236 2.91 -5.89 7.36
CA GLN A 236 3.26 -4.70 6.56
C GLN A 236 2.11 -3.67 6.56
N LEU A 237 0.87 -4.13 6.44
CA LEU A 237 -0.32 -3.30 6.51
C LEU A 237 -0.47 -2.61 7.88
N ILE A 238 -0.23 -3.34 8.99
CA ILE A 238 -0.28 -2.78 10.35
C ILE A 238 0.80 -1.70 10.53
N GLU A 239 2.02 -1.93 10.03
CA GLU A 239 3.08 -0.92 10.11
C GLU A 239 2.74 0.35 9.32
N ALA A 240 2.17 0.21 8.12
CA ALA A 240 1.68 1.34 7.33
C ALA A 240 0.55 2.09 8.06
N GLN A 241 -0.40 1.37 8.65
CA GLN A 241 -1.49 1.93 9.45
C GLN A 241 -0.98 2.76 10.63
N GLN A 242 0.03 2.28 11.36
CA GLN A 242 0.64 3.00 12.49
C GLN A 242 1.40 4.25 12.02
N ALA A 243 2.14 4.15 10.90
CA ALA A 243 2.86 5.29 10.35
C ALA A 243 1.90 6.40 9.89
N ILE A 244 0.75 6.04 9.29
CA ILE A 244 -0.30 6.98 8.91
C ILE A 244 -0.95 7.63 10.12
N GLU A 245 -1.23 6.88 11.19
CA GLU A 245 -1.74 7.44 12.45
C GLU A 245 -0.79 8.48 13.05
N ALA A 246 0.52 8.22 13.02
CA ALA A 246 1.52 9.18 13.46
C ALA A 246 1.53 10.46 12.59
N ALA A 247 1.37 10.33 11.28
CA ALA A 247 1.25 11.49 10.37
C ALA A 247 -0.05 12.28 10.62
N GLU A 248 -1.17 11.60 10.88
CA GLU A 248 -2.44 12.24 11.25
C GLU A 248 -2.33 12.98 12.60
N GLU A 249 -1.64 12.40 13.58
CA GLU A 249 -1.37 13.05 14.87
C GLU A 249 -0.48 14.29 14.71
N ALA A 250 0.60 14.18 13.93
CA ALA A 250 1.46 15.32 13.60
C ALA A 250 0.66 16.44 12.91
N LYS A 251 -0.27 16.09 12.02
CA LYS A 251 -1.15 17.07 11.35
C LYS A 251 -2.05 17.79 12.36
N ARG A 252 -2.63 17.06 13.32
CA ARG A 252 -3.43 17.68 14.40
C ARG A 252 -2.60 18.62 15.26
N ALA A 253 -1.35 18.28 15.56
CA ALA A 253 -0.44 19.15 16.31
C ALA A 253 -0.15 20.45 15.54
N VAL A 254 0.15 20.35 14.23
CA VAL A 254 0.33 21.51 13.34
C VAL A 254 -0.93 22.38 13.32
N ASP A 255 -2.12 21.80 13.12
CA ASP A 255 -3.38 22.55 13.06
C ASP A 255 -3.72 23.23 14.38
N SER A 256 -3.46 22.55 15.50
CA SER A 256 -3.64 23.12 16.84
C SER A 256 -2.70 24.31 17.05
N LYS A 257 -1.41 24.17 16.72
CA LYS A 257 -0.44 25.26 16.90
C LYS A 257 -0.75 26.42 15.97
N LEU A 258 -1.12 26.16 14.72
CA LEU A 258 -1.53 27.19 13.77
C LEU A 258 -2.75 27.96 14.30
N THR A 259 -3.75 27.27 14.83
CA THR A 259 -4.92 27.90 15.45
C THR A 259 -4.55 28.72 16.69
N GLU A 260 -3.64 28.22 17.52
CA GLU A 260 -3.14 28.92 18.71
C GLU A 260 -2.48 30.25 18.34
N ILE A 261 -1.51 30.22 17.43
CA ILE A 261 -0.70 31.40 17.08
C ILE A 261 -1.48 32.41 16.23
N THR A 262 -2.48 31.98 15.46
CA THR A 262 -3.27 32.92 14.62
C THR A 262 -4.43 33.58 15.36
N ARG A 263 -4.68 33.19 16.61
CA ARG A 263 -5.89 33.57 17.36
C ARG A 263 -6.01 35.06 17.66
N ASP A 264 -4.92 35.72 18.01
CA ASP A 264 -4.88 37.15 18.31
C ASP A 264 -4.48 38.00 17.08
N GLY A 265 -4.15 37.35 15.96
CA GLY A 265 -3.70 38.00 14.73
C GLY A 265 -2.26 38.52 14.80
N LEU A 266 -1.51 38.19 15.85
CA LEU A 266 -0.10 38.52 16.02
C LEU A 266 0.72 37.24 15.87
N ILE A 267 1.81 37.31 15.12
CA ILE A 267 2.73 36.20 14.91
C ILE A 267 4.14 36.70 15.17
N ASN A 268 4.75 36.15 16.21
CA ASN A 268 6.13 36.44 16.56
C ASN A 268 7.12 35.39 16.00
N PRO A 269 8.44 35.66 15.99
CA PRO A 269 9.44 34.73 15.48
C PRO A 269 9.48 33.38 16.22
N SER A 270 9.20 33.37 17.53
CA SER A 270 9.22 32.13 18.35
C SER A 270 8.06 31.21 17.98
N GLU A 271 6.85 31.76 17.89
CA GLU A 271 5.64 31.05 17.47
C GLU A 271 5.77 30.43 16.09
N LYS A 272 6.29 31.22 15.13
CA LYS A 272 6.60 30.71 13.79
C LYS A 272 7.61 29.56 13.85
N GLY A 273 8.70 29.73 14.59
CA GLY A 273 9.74 28.70 14.71
C GLY A 273 9.25 27.40 15.36
N GLU A 274 8.30 27.48 16.30
CA GLU A 274 7.64 26.31 16.88
C GLU A 274 6.74 25.60 15.86
N LEU A 275 5.95 26.35 15.08
CA LEU A 275 5.11 25.80 14.02
C LEU A 275 5.96 25.16 12.90
N ASP A 276 7.04 25.80 12.47
CA ASP A 276 7.96 25.28 11.45
C ASP A 276 8.51 23.90 11.84
N LYS A 277 8.87 23.71 13.11
CA LYS A 277 9.31 22.40 13.63
C LYS A 277 8.22 21.33 13.57
N LEU A 278 6.97 21.70 13.86
CA LEU A 278 5.83 20.77 13.77
C LEU A 278 5.54 20.39 12.31
N ILE A 279 5.66 21.35 11.38
CA ILE A 279 5.53 21.09 9.94
C ILE A 279 6.65 20.14 9.47
N GLU A 280 7.89 20.36 9.89
CA GLU A 280 9.00 19.45 9.57
C GLU A 280 8.75 18.02 10.11
N ALA A 281 8.19 17.90 11.33
CA ALA A 281 7.82 16.61 11.91
C ALA A 281 6.68 15.93 11.13
N LEU A 282 5.67 16.69 10.71
CA LEU A 282 4.59 16.21 9.84
C LEU A 282 5.14 15.70 8.51
N ASP A 283 6.03 16.43 7.87
CA ASP A 283 6.63 16.03 6.59
C ASP A 283 7.40 14.70 6.74
N LYS A 284 8.22 14.56 7.79
CA LYS A 284 8.92 13.30 8.10
C LYS A 284 7.95 12.15 8.35
N ALA A 285 6.90 12.38 9.14
CA ALA A 285 5.89 11.37 9.43
C ALA A 285 5.15 10.94 8.15
N LYS A 286 4.81 11.88 7.27
CA LYS A 286 4.17 11.62 5.98
C LYS A 286 5.08 10.83 5.05
N THR A 287 6.36 11.17 4.96
CA THR A 287 7.35 10.40 4.19
C THR A 287 7.46 8.95 4.70
N ASN A 288 7.60 8.75 6.01
CA ASN A 288 7.66 7.41 6.59
C ASN A 288 6.36 6.62 6.35
N ALA A 289 5.19 7.27 6.45
CA ALA A 289 3.91 6.66 6.12
C ALA A 289 3.83 6.23 4.65
N SER A 290 4.29 7.07 3.71
CA SER A 290 4.38 6.72 2.30
C SER A 290 5.31 5.53 2.05
N GLU A 291 6.50 5.50 2.67
CA GLU A 291 7.44 4.40 2.53
C GLU A 291 6.85 3.07 3.04
N LYS A 292 6.25 3.08 4.24
CA LYS A 292 5.62 1.89 4.81
C LYS A 292 4.44 1.40 3.98
N LEU A 293 3.59 2.31 3.49
CA LEU A 293 2.45 1.94 2.66
C LEU A 293 2.89 1.38 1.29
N ASN A 294 3.97 1.91 0.72
CA ASN A 294 4.53 1.41 -0.55
C ASN A 294 5.05 -0.02 -0.43
N ASN A 295 5.54 -0.42 0.74
CA ASN A 295 5.97 -1.80 0.99
C ASN A 295 4.79 -2.77 1.11
N VAL A 296 3.58 -2.31 1.44
CA VAL A 296 2.39 -3.18 1.47
C VAL A 296 2.10 -3.67 0.04
N PRO A 297 2.00 -4.99 -0.22
CA PRO A 297 1.76 -5.48 -1.57
C PRO A 297 0.41 -5.03 -2.16
N GLU A 298 0.36 -4.87 -3.47
CA GLU A 298 -0.87 -4.54 -4.20
C GLU A 298 -1.94 -5.64 -4.01
N GLY A 299 -3.20 -5.21 -3.91
CA GLY A 299 -4.32 -6.11 -3.64
C GLY A 299 -4.45 -6.58 -2.19
N THR A 300 -3.58 -6.14 -1.28
CA THR A 300 -3.77 -6.33 0.17
C THR A 300 -5.02 -5.56 0.63
N ALA A 301 -5.96 -6.26 1.25
CA ALA A 301 -7.19 -5.66 1.77
C ALA A 301 -6.86 -4.53 2.76
N GLY A 302 -7.45 -3.34 2.58
CA GLY A 302 -7.21 -2.15 3.40
C GLY A 302 -6.11 -1.21 2.90
N LYS A 303 -5.23 -1.63 1.96
CA LYS A 303 -4.18 -0.75 1.41
C LYS A 303 -4.76 0.53 0.76
N THR A 304 -5.82 0.40 -0.03
CA THR A 304 -6.48 1.54 -0.70
C THR A 304 -7.09 2.55 0.29
N ASP A 305 -7.63 2.06 1.40
CA ASP A 305 -8.21 2.91 2.44
C ASP A 305 -7.10 3.71 3.16
N LEU A 306 -5.97 3.05 3.46
CA LEU A 306 -4.76 3.70 3.98
C LEU A 306 -4.21 4.76 3.02
N GLN A 307 -4.15 4.45 1.72
CA GLN A 307 -3.72 5.41 0.69
C GLN A 307 -4.60 6.66 0.70
N THR A 308 -5.92 6.47 0.75
CA THR A 308 -6.88 7.58 0.79
C THR A 308 -6.68 8.47 2.02
N ARG A 309 -6.42 7.86 3.19
CA ARG A 309 -6.12 8.61 4.42
C ARG A 309 -4.83 9.39 4.32
N LEU A 310 -3.76 8.77 3.83
CA LEU A 310 -2.46 9.41 3.64
C LEU A 310 -2.54 10.60 2.66
N ASP A 311 -3.27 10.44 1.56
CA ASP A 311 -3.49 11.50 0.57
C ASP A 311 -4.34 12.65 1.15
N GLY A 312 -5.22 12.34 2.10
CA GLY A 312 -6.00 13.32 2.85
C GLY A 312 -5.19 14.21 3.80
N ILE A 313 -3.94 13.86 4.11
CA ILE A 313 -3.05 14.68 4.95
C ILE A 313 -2.50 15.84 4.12
N SER A 314 -3.12 17.01 4.25
CA SER A 314 -2.73 18.23 3.53
C SER A 314 -1.41 18.83 4.03
N LEU A 315 -0.69 19.50 3.13
CA LEU A 315 0.49 20.30 3.46
C LEU A 315 0.07 21.60 4.14
N VAL A 316 0.91 22.12 5.04
CA VAL A 316 0.68 23.37 5.76
C VAL A 316 1.85 24.32 5.54
N THR A 317 1.55 25.60 5.33
CA THR A 317 2.55 26.67 5.18
C THR A 317 2.48 27.60 6.38
N SER A 318 3.64 27.96 6.94
CA SER A 318 3.71 28.89 8.06
C SER A 318 3.35 30.32 7.68
N PRO A 319 2.65 31.06 8.55
CA PRO A 319 2.36 32.47 8.34
C PRO A 319 3.62 33.35 8.37
N GLU A 320 3.47 34.58 7.91
CA GLU A 320 4.50 35.61 8.05
C GLU A 320 4.49 36.19 9.47
N VAL A 321 5.69 36.56 9.97
CA VAL A 321 5.85 37.25 11.25
C VAL A 321 5.38 38.69 11.07
N ASN A 322 4.51 39.15 11.97
CA ASN A 322 3.93 40.49 11.95
C ASN A 322 4.05 41.25 13.28
N ASP A 323 4.66 40.64 14.29
CA ASP A 323 5.09 41.22 15.56
C ASP A 323 6.54 40.75 15.82
N LYS A 324 7.50 41.42 15.18
CA LYS A 324 8.90 40.94 15.14
C LYS A 324 9.63 41.07 16.47
N ASP A 325 9.36 42.13 17.20
CA ASP A 325 9.96 42.41 18.50
C ASP A 325 9.14 41.84 19.67
N SER A 326 8.02 41.15 19.38
CA SER A 326 7.17 40.49 20.37
C SER A 326 6.60 41.45 21.40
N ASN A 327 6.27 42.67 20.96
CA ASN A 327 5.78 43.73 21.84
C ASN A 327 4.24 43.75 21.95
N GLY A 328 3.53 42.88 21.24
CA GLY A 328 2.07 42.79 21.24
C GLY A 328 1.38 43.81 20.34
N VAL A 329 2.12 44.50 19.47
CA VAL A 329 1.63 45.46 18.48
C VAL A 329 2.10 45.00 17.10
N LYS A 330 1.21 45.07 16.13
CA LYS A 330 1.56 44.70 14.77
C LYS A 330 2.57 45.69 14.19
N ASP A 331 3.64 45.20 13.56
CA ASP A 331 4.68 46.01 12.92
C ASP A 331 4.11 47.09 11.98
N THR A 332 3.02 46.77 11.25
CA THR A 332 2.36 47.69 10.33
C THR A 332 1.68 48.87 11.02
N ILE A 333 1.22 48.69 12.27
CA ILE A 333 0.63 49.75 13.08
C ILE A 333 1.74 50.69 13.55
N GLN A 334 2.83 50.15 14.09
CA GLN A 334 3.99 50.95 14.51
C GLN A 334 4.59 51.74 13.35
N LEU A 335 4.68 51.13 12.16
CA LEU A 335 5.13 51.81 10.95
C LEU A 335 4.21 52.98 10.58
N SER A 336 2.89 52.79 10.69
CA SER A 336 1.91 53.84 10.40
C SER A 336 1.97 54.99 11.40
N GLU A 337 2.20 54.70 12.69
CA GLU A 337 2.41 55.73 13.72
C GLU A 337 3.69 56.54 13.47
N ALA A 338 4.78 55.89 13.06
CA ALA A 338 6.02 56.56 12.69
C ALA A 338 5.85 57.44 11.44
N ASP A 339 5.13 56.96 10.42
CA ASP A 339 4.84 57.74 9.20
C ASP A 339 4.04 59.00 9.52
N GLN A 340 3.02 58.90 10.38
CA GLN A 340 2.25 60.06 10.84
C GLN A 340 3.10 61.06 11.61
N ALA A 341 3.97 60.58 12.51
CA ALA A 341 4.86 61.44 13.27
C ALA A 341 5.84 62.19 12.35
N ILE A 342 6.40 61.53 11.33
CA ILE A 342 7.26 62.16 10.32
C ILE A 342 6.48 63.19 9.49
N GLY A 343 5.23 62.89 9.12
CA GLY A 343 4.35 63.86 8.46
C GLY A 343 4.19 65.17 9.27
N ALA A 344 4.10 65.07 10.61
CA ALA A 344 4.06 66.24 11.48
C ALA A 344 5.40 67.01 11.50
N VAL A 345 6.55 66.33 11.38
CA VAL A 345 7.86 67.00 11.20
C VAL A 345 7.90 67.77 9.89
N GLU A 346 7.44 67.16 8.80
CA GLU A 346 7.40 67.80 7.48
C GLU A 346 6.50 69.06 7.49
N GLU A 347 5.35 69.00 8.15
CA GLU A 347 4.47 70.15 8.34
C GLU A 347 5.13 71.26 9.17
N ALA A 348 5.74 70.91 10.31
CA ALA A 348 6.47 71.86 11.15
C ALA A 348 7.63 72.52 10.38
N LYS A 349 8.37 71.74 9.56
CA LYS A 349 9.45 72.28 8.71
C LYS A 349 8.91 73.28 7.69
N ARG A 350 7.78 72.99 7.04
CA ARG A 350 7.13 73.93 6.11
C ARG A 350 6.72 75.23 6.81
N ALA A 351 6.24 75.17 8.05
CA ALA A 351 5.91 76.35 8.83
C ALA A 351 7.16 77.18 9.16
N VAL A 352 8.25 76.52 9.58
CA VAL A 352 9.55 77.17 9.81
C VAL A 352 10.07 77.82 8.53
N ASP A 353 10.09 77.13 7.39
CA ASP A 353 10.60 77.65 6.12
C ASP A 353 9.76 78.82 5.60
N SER A 354 8.45 78.75 5.78
CA SER A 354 7.52 79.82 5.42
C SER A 354 7.77 81.06 6.27
N LYS A 355 7.92 80.90 7.59
CA LYS A 355 8.21 82.03 8.50
C LYS A 355 9.61 82.59 8.25
N LEU A 356 10.60 81.75 8.01
CA LEU A 356 11.96 82.19 7.66
C LEU A 356 11.96 83.02 6.37
N THR A 357 11.21 82.59 5.36
CA THR A 357 11.06 83.34 4.11
C THR A 357 10.34 84.68 4.34
N GLU A 358 9.27 84.69 5.15
CA GLU A 358 8.54 85.91 5.52
C GLU A 358 9.46 86.94 6.17
N ILE A 359 10.17 86.56 7.23
CA ILE A 359 11.00 87.48 8.03
C ILE A 359 12.32 87.87 7.35
N THR A 360 12.70 87.22 6.25
CA THR A 360 13.91 87.58 5.50
C THR A 360 13.61 88.31 4.20
N SER A 361 12.32 88.48 3.86
CA SER A 361 11.89 88.96 2.56
C SER A 361 12.20 90.43 2.27
N ASP A 362 12.19 91.29 3.30
CA ASP A 362 12.52 92.71 3.21
C ASP A 362 13.96 93.02 3.66
N GLY A 363 14.70 92.00 4.10
CA GLY A 363 16.06 92.12 4.62
C GLY A 363 16.14 92.67 6.05
N LEU A 364 15.02 92.86 6.73
CA LEU A 364 14.94 93.34 8.11
C LEU A 364 14.39 92.23 9.02
N VAL A 365 15.04 92.01 10.16
CA VAL A 365 14.65 91.03 11.16
C VAL A 365 14.59 91.73 12.50
N ASN A 366 13.38 91.82 13.05
CA ASN A 366 13.16 92.39 14.37
C ASN A 366 13.12 91.31 15.48
N PRO A 367 13.23 91.69 16.77
CA PRO A 367 13.23 90.72 17.87
C PRO A 367 11.97 89.86 17.97
N ARG A 368 10.82 90.39 17.56
CA ARG A 368 9.54 89.68 17.63
C ARG A 368 9.46 88.58 16.57
N GLU A 369 9.84 88.90 15.34
CA GLU A 369 9.92 87.96 14.22
C GLU A 369 10.85 86.79 14.53
N LYS A 370 12.03 87.09 15.06
CA LYS A 370 12.97 86.07 15.51
C LYS A 370 12.35 85.18 16.60
N ALA A 371 11.71 85.77 17.62
CA ALA A 371 11.09 84.99 18.68
C ALA A 371 9.95 84.08 18.17
N GLU A 372 9.16 84.54 17.19
CA GLU A 372 8.14 83.73 16.53
C GLU A 372 8.76 82.55 15.75
N LEU A 373 9.87 82.78 15.02
CA LEU A 373 10.61 81.72 14.34
C LEU A 373 11.23 80.72 15.31
N ASP A 374 11.90 81.19 16.37
CA ASP A 374 12.54 80.34 17.39
C ASP A 374 11.52 79.37 18.02
N LYS A 375 10.29 79.82 18.23
CA LYS A 375 9.19 78.95 18.73
C LYS A 375 8.76 77.89 17.71
N LEU A 376 8.75 78.21 16.42
CA LEU A 376 8.47 77.23 15.37
C LEU A 376 9.61 76.21 15.26
N VAL A 377 10.87 76.65 15.40
CA VAL A 377 12.04 75.76 15.46
C VAL A 377 11.95 74.82 16.65
N GLU A 378 11.59 75.31 17.85
CA GLU A 378 11.36 74.46 19.02
C GLU A 378 10.25 73.42 18.78
N THR A 379 9.20 73.80 18.05
CA THR A 379 8.11 72.88 17.68
C THR A 379 8.58 71.81 16.71
N LEU A 380 9.39 72.19 15.71
CA LEU A 380 10.03 71.26 14.77
C LEU A 380 10.93 70.26 15.51
N ASP A 381 11.75 70.72 16.45
CA ASP A 381 12.65 69.86 17.22
C ASP A 381 11.90 68.84 18.08
N LYS A 382 10.82 69.25 18.74
CA LYS A 382 9.93 68.33 19.48
C LYS A 382 9.25 67.32 18.56
N ALA A 383 8.82 67.75 17.37
CA ALA A 383 8.25 66.84 16.38
C ALA A 383 9.29 65.80 15.92
N LYS A 384 10.55 66.23 15.67
CA LYS A 384 11.66 65.33 15.32
C LYS A 384 11.95 64.31 16.41
N GLU A 385 11.98 64.72 17.67
CA GLU A 385 12.19 63.82 18.82
C GLU A 385 11.10 62.75 18.87
N ASN A 386 9.81 63.14 18.80
CA ASN A 386 8.69 62.21 18.79
C ASN A 386 8.71 61.27 17.56
N ALA A 387 9.01 61.78 16.37
CA ALA A 387 9.14 60.96 15.17
C ALA A 387 10.29 59.94 15.29
N THR A 388 11.42 60.37 15.87
CA THR A 388 12.57 59.49 16.14
C THR A 388 12.19 58.38 17.12
N GLU A 389 11.50 58.71 18.22
CA GLU A 389 11.03 57.72 19.19
C GLU A 389 10.09 56.70 18.54
N LYS A 390 9.08 57.17 17.78
CA LYS A 390 8.12 56.29 17.09
C LYS A 390 8.80 55.41 16.05
N LEU A 391 9.73 55.95 15.27
CA LEU A 391 10.47 55.19 14.27
C LEU A 391 11.41 54.15 14.90
N ASN A 392 12.03 54.48 16.03
CA ASN A 392 12.86 53.53 16.79
C ASN A 392 12.06 52.34 17.32
N ASN A 393 10.79 52.56 17.67
CA ASN A 393 9.90 51.47 18.08
C ASN A 393 9.55 50.54 16.90
N VAL A 394 9.59 51.00 15.64
CA VAL A 394 9.34 50.11 14.49
C VAL A 394 10.43 49.03 14.43
N PRO A 395 10.10 47.73 14.43
CA PRO A 395 11.12 46.67 14.42
C PRO A 395 12.00 46.70 13.17
N GLU A 396 13.25 46.25 13.33
CA GLU A 396 14.20 46.14 12.22
C GLU A 396 13.72 45.16 11.14
N GLY A 397 14.01 45.49 9.89
CA GLY A 397 13.57 44.70 8.74
C GLY A 397 12.05 44.79 8.45
N THR A 398 11.32 45.69 9.10
CA THR A 398 9.94 46.05 8.68
C THR A 398 10.00 46.83 7.38
N THR A 399 9.31 46.31 6.35
CA THR A 399 9.21 46.94 5.04
C THR A 399 8.70 48.38 5.18
N GLY A 400 9.44 49.35 4.63
CA GLY A 400 9.11 50.79 4.72
C GLY A 400 9.83 51.55 5.83
N LYS A 401 10.42 50.89 6.86
CA LYS A 401 11.15 51.59 7.93
C LYS A 401 12.32 52.42 7.40
N ILE A 402 13.10 51.87 6.47
CA ILE A 402 14.27 52.53 5.86
C ILE A 402 13.85 53.79 5.09
N ASP A 403 12.71 53.73 4.39
CA ASP A 403 12.19 54.88 3.64
C ASP A 403 11.76 56.00 4.59
N LEU A 404 11.10 55.66 5.69
CA LEU A 404 10.75 56.61 6.76
C LEU A 404 12.00 57.22 7.41
N GLN A 405 13.03 56.42 7.70
CA GLN A 405 14.30 56.90 8.23
C GLN A 405 14.94 57.92 7.30
N THR A 406 15.01 57.60 6.00
CA THR A 406 15.57 58.49 4.99
C THR A 406 14.80 59.81 4.90
N ARG A 407 13.47 59.76 4.99
CA ARG A 407 12.62 60.96 5.00
C ARG A 407 12.88 61.84 6.22
N LEU A 408 12.98 61.25 7.41
CA LEU A 408 13.24 61.99 8.64
C LEU A 408 14.64 62.63 8.64
N ASP A 409 15.66 61.87 8.23
CA ASP A 409 17.05 62.34 8.15
C ASP A 409 17.23 63.45 7.11
N GLY A 410 16.41 63.47 6.06
CA GLY A 410 16.39 64.51 5.03
C GLY A 410 15.83 65.86 5.49
N ILE A 411 15.30 65.97 6.71
CA ILE A 411 14.77 67.23 7.23
C ILE A 411 15.89 67.98 7.97
N ASP A 412 16.45 69.01 7.34
CA ASP A 412 17.53 69.80 7.92
C ASP A 412 17.12 70.56 9.20
N THR A 413 18.10 70.87 10.05
CA THR A 413 17.95 71.80 11.17
C THR A 413 17.95 73.24 10.66
N VAL A 414 17.16 74.13 11.27
CA VAL A 414 17.09 75.54 10.87
C VAL A 414 17.77 76.41 11.92
N THR A 415 18.59 77.34 11.47
CA THR A 415 19.23 78.35 12.32
C THR A 415 18.54 79.69 12.09
N SER A 416 18.12 80.35 13.17
CA SER A 416 17.46 81.64 13.10
C SER A 416 18.42 82.75 12.67
N PRO A 417 17.98 83.71 11.83
CA PRO A 417 18.80 84.85 11.43
C PRO A 417 19.09 85.78 12.62
N GLU A 418 20.12 86.60 12.48
CA GLU A 418 20.45 87.64 13.46
C GLU A 418 19.46 88.81 13.35
N VAL A 419 19.16 89.45 14.49
CA VAL A 419 18.31 90.65 14.53
C VAL A 419 19.12 91.84 14.00
N ASN A 420 18.56 92.55 13.03
CA ASN A 420 19.22 93.69 12.37
C ASN A 420 18.33 94.95 12.29
N ASP A 421 17.10 94.91 12.82
CA ASP A 421 16.22 96.05 13.10
C ASP A 421 15.73 95.93 14.56
N LYS A 422 16.57 96.33 15.51
CA LYS A 422 16.34 96.04 16.93
C LYS A 422 15.22 96.85 17.55
N ASP A 423 15.07 98.09 17.15
CA ASP A 423 14.02 98.99 17.64
C ASP A 423 12.74 98.90 16.78
N SER A 424 12.73 98.05 15.74
CA SER A 424 11.58 97.78 14.87
C SER A 424 11.10 99.05 14.16
N ASN A 425 12.04 99.89 13.75
CA ASN A 425 11.74 101.17 13.12
C ASN A 425 11.72 101.09 11.58
N GLY A 426 12.03 99.92 11.00
CA GLY A 426 12.05 99.70 9.56
C GLY A 426 13.33 100.18 8.86
N ILE A 427 14.40 100.44 9.61
CA ILE A 427 15.71 100.84 9.12
C ILE A 427 16.73 99.85 9.67
N LEU A 428 17.70 99.47 8.82
CA LEU A 428 18.76 98.58 9.24
C LEU A 428 19.63 99.25 10.31
N ASP A 429 19.89 98.54 11.42
CA ASP A 429 20.73 99.03 12.52
C ASP A 429 22.10 99.54 12.03
N THR A 430 22.67 98.88 11.00
CA THR A 430 23.96 99.27 10.40
C THR A 430 23.88 100.54 9.56
N VAL A 431 22.72 100.82 8.95
CA VAL A 431 22.47 102.10 8.25
C VAL A 431 22.37 103.22 9.28
N GLN A 432 21.63 103.03 10.36
CA GLN A 432 21.55 104.01 11.44
C GLN A 432 22.92 104.27 12.07
N LEU A 433 23.73 103.22 12.27
CA LEU A 433 25.10 103.35 12.73
C LEU A 433 25.97 104.16 11.77
N THR A 434 25.86 103.90 10.46
CA THR A 434 26.58 104.64 9.42
C THR A 434 26.19 106.12 9.43
N GLU A 435 24.88 106.43 9.50
CA GLU A 435 24.40 107.82 9.59
C GLU A 435 24.91 108.53 10.85
N ALA A 436 24.94 107.84 12.00
CA ALA A 436 25.50 108.41 13.22
C ALA A 436 27.01 108.64 13.10
N GLN A 437 27.74 107.73 12.46
CA GLN A 437 29.17 107.87 12.22
C GLN A 437 29.49 109.06 11.30
N GLU A 438 28.74 109.25 10.21
CA GLU A 438 28.89 110.40 9.31
C GLU A 438 28.68 111.74 10.03
N GLU A 439 27.64 111.84 10.88
CA GLU A 439 27.42 113.06 11.68
C GLU A 439 28.52 113.27 12.75
N ILE A 440 29.07 112.19 13.33
CA ILE A 440 30.23 112.28 14.24
C ILE A 440 31.47 112.76 13.48
N GLU A 441 31.73 112.28 12.27
CA GLU A 441 32.82 112.78 11.42
C GLU A 441 32.64 114.28 11.13
N ALA A 442 31.42 114.75 10.85
CA ALA A 442 31.13 116.17 10.70
C ALA A 442 31.40 116.99 11.97
N VAL A 443 31.12 116.43 13.16
CA VAL A 443 31.51 117.04 14.45
C VAL A 443 33.02 117.14 14.58
N GLU A 444 33.77 116.11 14.19
CA GLU A 444 35.23 116.13 14.21
C GLU A 444 35.80 117.18 13.26
N GLU A 445 35.26 117.30 12.04
CA GLU A 445 35.67 118.34 11.08
C GLU A 445 35.35 119.74 11.59
N ALA A 446 34.14 119.97 12.11
CA ALA A 446 33.77 121.24 12.73
C ALA A 446 34.68 121.58 13.92
N LYS A 447 35.06 120.58 14.72
CA LYS A 447 36.01 120.76 15.83
C LYS A 447 37.41 121.14 15.32
N ARG A 448 37.90 120.50 14.26
CA ARG A 448 39.17 120.87 13.62
C ARG A 448 39.12 122.31 13.06
N ALA A 449 38.00 122.74 12.50
CA ALA A 449 37.82 124.11 12.02
C ALA A 449 37.83 125.13 13.18
N VAL A 450 37.12 124.85 14.28
CA VAL A 450 37.17 125.66 15.52
C VAL A 450 38.59 125.73 16.05
N ASP A 451 39.29 124.60 16.17
CA ASP A 451 40.66 124.55 16.69
C ASP A 451 41.66 125.30 15.78
N SER A 452 41.50 125.16 14.46
CA SER A 452 42.31 125.87 13.47
C SER A 452 42.10 127.38 13.56
N LYS A 453 40.83 127.84 13.63
CA LYS A 453 40.52 129.26 13.75
C LYS A 453 40.96 129.83 15.10
N LEU A 454 40.78 129.09 16.19
CA LEU A 454 41.27 129.47 17.51
C LEU A 454 42.79 129.64 17.50
N THR A 455 43.53 128.73 16.85
CA THR A 455 44.98 128.83 16.67
C THR A 455 45.38 130.03 15.81
N GLU A 456 44.65 130.30 14.73
CA GLU A 456 44.87 131.45 13.83
C GLU A 456 44.76 132.77 14.58
N ILE A 457 43.65 132.99 15.29
CA ILE A 457 43.33 134.28 15.95
C ILE A 457 44.11 134.51 17.25
N THR A 458 44.71 133.46 17.84
CA THR A 458 45.53 133.59 19.06
C THR A 458 47.02 133.76 18.77
N ARG A 459 47.43 133.64 17.50
CA ARG A 459 48.83 133.58 17.08
C ARG A 459 49.65 134.85 17.37
N ASP A 460 49.04 136.03 17.29
CA ASP A 460 49.70 137.32 17.57
C ASP A 460 49.31 137.92 18.94
N GLY A 461 48.47 137.21 19.70
CA GLY A 461 48.00 137.62 21.01
C GLY A 461 46.95 138.74 21.03
N LEU A 462 46.42 139.16 19.87
CA LEU A 462 45.44 140.25 19.75
C LEU A 462 44.18 139.79 19.00
N ILE A 463 43.07 139.60 19.72
CA ILE A 463 41.78 139.18 19.11
C ILE A 463 40.90 140.40 18.88
N ASN A 464 40.48 140.63 17.64
CA ASN A 464 39.54 141.68 17.28
C ASN A 464 38.08 141.18 17.25
N PRO A 465 37.08 142.09 17.28
CA PRO A 465 35.66 141.70 17.29
C PRO A 465 35.21 140.86 16.09
N SER A 466 35.83 141.02 14.92
CA SER A 466 35.51 140.24 13.71
C SER A 466 36.02 138.80 13.83
N GLU A 467 37.26 138.62 14.30
CA GLU A 467 37.88 137.31 14.56
C GLU A 467 37.12 136.52 15.62
N LYS A 468 36.69 137.19 16.70
CA LYS A 468 35.81 136.59 17.71
C LYS A 468 34.46 136.18 17.11
N GLY A 469 33.84 137.04 16.31
CA GLY A 469 32.56 136.74 15.67
C GLY A 469 32.62 135.58 14.66
N GLU A 470 33.76 135.39 13.98
CA GLU A 470 34.00 134.21 13.13
C GLU A 470 34.19 132.93 13.95
N LEU A 471 34.94 132.99 15.06
CA LEU A 471 35.11 131.85 15.97
C LEU A 471 33.78 131.45 16.63
N ASP A 472 33.00 132.42 17.13
CA ASP A 472 31.70 132.17 17.76
C ASP A 472 30.72 131.49 16.78
N LYS A 473 30.75 131.84 15.48
CA LYS A 473 29.98 131.14 14.43
C LYS A 473 30.44 129.71 14.19
N LEU A 474 31.75 129.44 14.24
CA LEU A 474 32.27 128.07 14.12
C LEU A 474 31.92 127.22 15.36
N ILE A 475 31.90 127.83 16.55
CA ILE A 475 31.43 127.19 17.78
C ILE A 475 29.93 126.88 17.68
N GLU A 476 29.10 127.82 17.20
CA GLU A 476 27.68 127.58 16.96
C GLU A 476 27.44 126.45 15.96
N ALA A 477 28.24 126.39 14.88
CA ALA A 477 28.20 125.29 13.92
C ALA A 477 28.63 123.95 14.54
N LEU A 478 29.65 123.94 15.38
CA LEU A 478 30.08 122.74 16.13
C LEU A 478 28.99 122.26 17.11
N ASP A 479 28.35 123.17 17.84
CA ASP A 479 27.28 122.81 18.78
C ASP A 479 26.03 122.26 18.05
N LYS A 480 25.71 122.82 16.87
CA LYS A 480 24.67 122.27 16.00
C LYS A 480 25.04 120.88 15.48
N ALA A 481 26.27 120.69 15.01
CA ALA A 481 26.76 119.37 14.58
C ALA A 481 26.71 118.35 15.72
N LYS A 482 27.11 118.74 16.96
CA LYS A 482 27.02 117.86 18.14
C LYS A 482 25.58 117.46 18.44
N THR A 483 24.65 118.40 18.31
CA THR A 483 23.21 118.12 18.53
C THR A 483 22.70 117.10 17.53
N ASN A 484 23.00 117.29 16.24
CA ASN A 484 22.63 116.35 15.17
C ASN A 484 23.26 114.97 15.36
N ALA A 485 24.56 114.90 15.64
CA ALA A 485 25.27 113.64 15.90
C ALA A 485 24.72 112.92 17.13
N THR A 486 24.38 113.66 18.19
CA THR A 486 23.75 113.09 19.40
C THR A 486 22.37 112.51 19.08
N GLU A 487 21.56 113.20 18.29
CA GLU A 487 20.25 112.72 17.85
C GLU A 487 20.36 111.43 17.02
N LYS A 488 21.24 111.42 16.01
CA LYS A 488 21.48 110.22 15.18
C LYS A 488 22.07 109.07 15.99
N LEU A 489 23.04 109.33 16.86
CA LEU A 489 23.61 108.31 17.73
C LEU A 489 22.55 107.74 18.70
N ASN A 490 21.66 108.57 19.24
CA ASN A 490 20.56 108.09 20.08
C ASN A 490 19.58 107.20 19.32
N ASN A 491 19.39 107.46 18.02
CA ASN A 491 18.52 106.63 17.17
C ASN A 491 19.16 105.27 16.86
N VAL A 492 20.49 105.10 16.86
CA VAL A 492 21.10 103.77 16.68
C VAL A 492 20.63 102.86 17.83
N PRO A 493 20.10 101.66 17.61
CA PRO A 493 19.61 100.83 18.72
C PRO A 493 20.71 100.37 19.70
N GLU A 494 20.35 100.14 20.96
CA GLU A 494 21.31 99.65 21.96
C GLU A 494 21.79 98.22 21.63
N GLY A 495 23.10 98.01 21.78
CA GLY A 495 23.76 96.74 21.47
C GLY A 495 24.05 96.51 19.99
N THR A 496 23.78 97.48 19.10
CA THR A 496 24.30 97.45 17.72
C THR A 496 25.82 97.46 17.76
N THR A 497 26.45 96.44 17.18
CA THR A 497 27.92 96.32 17.17
C THR A 497 28.55 97.55 16.53
N GLY A 498 29.30 98.35 17.30
CA GLY A 498 29.97 99.55 16.84
C GLY A 498 29.33 100.88 17.28
N LYS A 499 28.12 100.87 17.86
CA LYS A 499 27.56 101.99 18.64
C LYS A 499 28.26 102.10 19.99
#